data_AF-A0AAE9WCY9-F1
#
_entry.id   AF-A0AAE9WCY9-F1
#
_cell.length_a   1.000
_cell.length_b   1.000
_cell.length_c   1.000
_cell.angle_alpha   90.00
_cell.angle_beta   90.00
_cell.angle_gamma   90.00
#
_symmetry.space_group_name_H-M   'P 1'
#
loop_
_entity.id
_entity.type
_entity.pdbx_description
1 polymer ?
#
loop_
_entity_poly.entity_id
_entity_poly.type
_entity_poly.pdbx_seq_one_letter_code
_entity_poly.pdbx_strand_id
1 'polypeptide(L)'
;MNEKEENIVKEEHLSRENKPDQSNDSMDIEKNEGSTDHNDHLGKQHSLEGKEPLENKRGKRMFGALLGTLGKFQKEAERENQSQTRSRRAELEEKVAKRQEEEKKELELQESREKEQKENEMVEERRIVMDDLELDLKDLKQTLKKQESTFLKTNTEPRLYYRPYYLLPSQKAYLDQVKEEKD
;
A
#
# COMPACT_ATOMS: atom_id res chain seq x y z
N MET A 1 33.08 -46.19 -10.62
CA MET A 1 33.27 -44.75 -10.36
C MET A 1 31.88 -44.14 -10.35
N ASN A 2 31.12 -44.35 -9.27
CA ASN A 2 31.04 -43.49 -8.07
C ASN A 2 30.48 -42.12 -8.47
N GLU A 3 29.16 -41.95 -8.37
CA GLU A 3 28.44 -41.44 -7.17
C GLU A 3 28.62 -39.93 -6.99
N LYS A 4 27.49 -39.22 -7.07
CA LYS A 4 27.06 -38.05 -6.26
C LYS A 4 25.78 -37.48 -6.89
N GLU A 5 24.62 -37.85 -6.34
CA GLU A 5 23.89 -37.15 -5.25
C GLU A 5 23.22 -35.87 -5.80
N GLU A 6 21.94 -35.95 -6.15
CA GLU A 6 20.80 -35.65 -5.26
C GLU A 6 20.82 -34.23 -4.70
N ASN A 7 19.94 -33.37 -5.23
CA ASN A 7 19.43 -32.25 -4.46
C ASN A 7 17.98 -31.96 -4.86
N ILE A 8 17.07 -32.69 -4.22
CA ILE A 8 15.62 -32.45 -4.23
C ILE A 8 15.35 -31.55 -3.02
N VAL A 9 15.19 -30.24 -3.25
CA VAL A 9 14.64 -29.36 -2.22
C VAL A 9 13.12 -29.39 -2.35
N LYS A 10 12.52 -30.19 -1.48
CA LYS A 10 11.15 -30.02 -1.03
C LYS A 10 11.13 -28.78 -0.14
N GLU A 11 10.37 -27.75 -0.50
CA GLU A 11 9.89 -26.79 0.49
C GLU A 11 8.37 -26.82 0.54
N GLU A 12 7.91 -26.89 1.77
CA GLU A 12 6.59 -27.28 2.20
C GLU A 12 5.60 -26.12 2.07
N HIS A 13 4.37 -26.49 1.76
CA HIS A 13 3.20 -25.64 1.95
C HIS A 13 3.07 -25.24 3.42
N LEU A 14 3.15 -23.94 3.71
CA LEU A 14 2.58 -23.34 4.91
C LEU A 14 1.60 -22.25 4.51
N SER A 15 0.35 -22.67 4.34
CA SER A 15 -0.84 -21.82 4.36
C SER A 15 -0.88 -21.07 5.69
N ARG A 16 -0.43 -19.82 5.72
CA ARG A 16 -0.70 -18.91 6.85
C ARG A 16 -1.88 -18.04 6.47
N GLU A 17 -3.02 -18.36 7.07
CA GLU A 17 -4.23 -17.54 7.08
C GLU A 17 -3.88 -16.12 7.55
N ASN A 18 -4.04 -15.13 6.66
CA ASN A 18 -4.05 -13.72 7.03
C ASN A 18 -5.35 -13.44 7.79
N LYS A 19 -5.31 -13.56 9.12
CA LYS A 19 -6.29 -12.91 10.00
C LYS A 19 -5.92 -11.43 10.09
N PRO A 20 -6.86 -10.49 9.91
CA PRO A 20 -6.61 -9.09 10.21
C PRO A 20 -6.51 -8.92 11.73
N ASP A 21 -5.31 -8.57 12.22
CA ASP A 21 -5.13 -8.04 13.56
C ASP A 21 -5.83 -6.68 13.64
N GLN A 22 -7.08 -6.71 14.11
CA GLN A 22 -7.75 -5.53 14.65
C GLN A 22 -7.22 -5.31 16.06
N SER A 23 -6.03 -4.71 16.18
CA SER A 23 -5.67 -4.00 17.40
C SER A 23 -6.48 -2.70 17.43
N ASN A 24 -7.70 -2.82 17.97
CA ASN A 24 -8.41 -1.69 18.53
C ASN A 24 -7.60 -1.20 19.73
N ASP A 25 -6.64 -0.32 19.50
CA ASP A 25 -6.10 0.55 20.56
C ASP A 25 -7.17 1.60 20.87
N SER A 26 -8.20 1.12 21.56
CA SER A 26 -9.09 1.92 22.39
C SER A 26 -8.23 2.48 23.51
N MET A 27 -7.60 3.64 23.29
CA MET A 27 -7.22 4.49 24.41
C MET A 27 -8.52 5.03 25.00
N ASP A 28 -9.05 4.26 25.95
CA ASP A 28 -9.98 4.74 26.96
C ASP A 28 -9.28 5.88 27.70
N ILE A 29 -9.47 7.11 27.19
CA ILE A 29 -9.24 8.31 27.99
C ILE A 29 -10.33 8.27 29.05
N GLU A 30 -10.00 7.66 30.19
CA GLU A 30 -10.73 7.84 31.42
C GLU A 30 -10.99 9.34 31.57
N LYS A 31 -12.26 9.71 31.40
CA LYS A 31 -12.79 10.98 31.89
C LYS A 31 -12.66 10.90 33.40
N ASN A 32 -11.49 11.30 33.90
CA ASN A 32 -11.32 11.63 35.29
C ASN A 32 -12.08 12.94 35.50
N GLU A 33 -13.39 12.81 35.72
CA GLU A 33 -14.24 13.87 36.26
C GLU A 33 -13.77 14.13 37.69
N GLY A 34 -12.66 14.86 37.81
CA GLY A 34 -12.29 15.53 39.04
C GLY A 34 -13.29 16.65 39.29
N SER A 35 -14.43 16.30 39.88
CA SER A 35 -15.34 17.25 40.48
C SER A 35 -14.65 17.91 41.66
N THR A 36 -13.94 19.01 41.42
CA THR A 36 -13.66 19.98 42.49
C THR A 36 -14.93 20.79 42.74
N ASP A 37 -15.93 20.13 43.33
CA ASP A 37 -17.10 20.78 43.89
C ASP A 37 -16.80 21.11 45.36
N HIS A 38 -15.88 22.06 45.56
CA HIS A 38 -15.69 22.69 46.86
C HIS A 38 -16.80 23.71 47.08
N ASN A 39 -17.98 23.20 47.38
CA ASN A 39 -19.04 23.96 48.03
C ASN A 39 -18.63 24.23 49.49
N ASP A 40 -17.82 25.26 49.71
CA ASP A 40 -17.59 25.83 51.04
C ASP A 40 -18.81 26.65 51.45
N HIS A 41 -19.86 25.95 51.87
CA HIS A 41 -20.94 26.53 52.64
C HIS A 41 -20.74 26.28 54.14
N LEU A 42 -20.76 27.41 54.86
CA LEU A 42 -21.12 27.55 56.27
C LEU A 42 -19.99 27.44 57.32
N GLY A 43 -18.98 28.29 57.17
CA GLY A 43 -18.34 28.93 58.31
C GLY A 43 -19.11 30.19 58.73
N LYS A 44 -20.24 30.03 59.42
CA LYS A 44 -20.95 31.15 60.08
C LYS A 44 -20.04 31.68 61.19
N GLN A 45 -19.13 32.59 60.84
CA GLN A 45 -18.35 33.30 61.83
C GLN A 45 -19.29 34.14 62.67
N HIS A 46 -19.49 33.70 63.91
CA HIS A 46 -20.00 34.55 64.97
C HIS A 46 -19.15 35.83 64.97
N SER A 47 -19.81 36.94 64.69
CA SER A 47 -19.29 38.28 64.93
C SER A 47 -19.01 38.39 66.42
N LEU A 48 -17.77 38.12 66.82
CA LEU A 48 -17.24 38.63 68.07
C LEU A 48 -17.18 40.15 67.90
N GLU A 49 -18.18 40.77 68.50
CA GLU A 49 -18.40 42.20 68.60
C GLU A 49 -17.34 42.81 69.53
N GLY A 50 -16.08 42.75 69.10
CA GLY A 50 -15.05 43.68 69.53
C GLY A 50 -15.02 44.81 68.52
N LYS A 51 -15.07 46.06 68.98
CA LYS A 51 -14.85 47.26 68.16
C LYS A 51 -13.41 47.25 67.62
N GLU A 52 -13.15 46.41 66.62
CA GLU A 52 -11.96 46.53 65.77
C GLU A 52 -11.98 47.94 65.17
N PRO A 53 -10.88 48.71 65.28
CA PRO A 53 -10.84 50.05 64.72
C PRO A 53 -11.20 49.95 63.24
N LEU A 54 -12.01 50.89 62.75
CA LEU A 54 -12.51 50.94 61.37
C LEU A 54 -11.40 50.73 60.33
N GLU A 55 -10.18 51.15 60.66
CA GLU A 55 -8.95 50.96 59.89
C GLU A 55 -8.57 49.49 59.68
N ASN A 56 -8.76 48.60 60.66
CA ASN A 56 -8.43 47.17 60.52
C ASN A 56 -9.43 46.43 59.64
N LYS A 57 -10.73 46.78 59.71
CA LYS A 57 -11.76 46.23 58.81
C LYS A 57 -11.51 46.67 57.37
N ARG A 58 -11.12 47.94 57.18
CA ARG A 58 -10.70 48.47 55.88
C ARG A 58 -9.43 47.78 55.39
N GLY A 59 -8.42 47.60 56.24
CA GLY A 59 -7.17 46.92 55.92
C GLY A 59 -7.37 45.47 55.48
N LYS A 60 -8.17 44.68 56.21
CA LYS A 60 -8.55 43.31 55.83
C LYS A 60 -9.28 43.27 54.47
N ARG A 61 -10.19 44.22 54.23
CA ARG A 61 -10.92 44.31 52.94
C ARG A 61 -10.01 44.72 51.78
N MET A 62 -9.09 45.67 52.00
CA MET A 62 -8.12 46.10 50.98
C MET A 62 -7.09 45.02 50.68
N PHE A 63 -6.60 44.32 51.69
CA PHE A 63 -5.67 43.19 51.54
C PHE A 63 -6.32 41.98 50.86
N GLY A 64 -7.57 41.66 51.22
CA GLY A 64 -8.36 40.64 50.53
C GLY A 64 -8.66 41.00 49.07
N ALA A 65 -8.92 42.27 48.77
CA ALA A 65 -9.05 42.74 47.39
C ALA A 65 -7.74 42.57 46.61
N LEU A 66 -6.60 42.89 47.24
CA LEU A 66 -5.27 42.76 46.63
C LEU A 66 -4.90 41.29 46.34
N LEU A 67 -5.13 40.38 47.30
CA LEU A 67 -4.97 38.93 47.10
C LEU A 67 -5.91 38.39 46.03
N GLY A 68 -7.15 38.86 46.01
CA GLY A 68 -8.12 38.52 44.98
C GLY A 68 -7.67 38.96 43.59
N THR A 69 -7.05 40.14 43.46
CA THR A 69 -6.45 40.59 42.20
C THR A 69 -5.22 39.78 41.81
N LEU A 70 -4.37 39.40 42.77
CA LEU A 70 -3.18 38.59 42.51
C LEU A 70 -3.55 37.18 42.00
N GLY A 71 -4.58 36.56 42.57
CA GLY A 71 -5.11 35.28 42.10
C GLY A 71 -5.76 35.38 40.72
N LYS A 72 -6.34 36.53 40.35
CA LYS A 72 -6.83 36.78 38.98
C LYS A 72 -5.67 36.89 37.98
N PHE A 73 -4.61 37.62 38.32
CA PHE A 73 -3.42 37.73 37.47
C PHE A 73 -2.71 36.38 37.27
N GLN A 74 -2.62 35.54 38.31
CA GLN A 74 -2.09 34.17 38.14
C GLN A 74 -2.94 33.35 37.17
N LYS A 75 -4.27 33.35 37.33
CA LYS A 75 -5.17 32.62 36.44
C LYS A 75 -5.15 33.14 35.00
N GLU A 76 -5.02 34.45 34.82
CA GLU A 76 -4.87 35.06 33.49
C GLU A 76 -3.54 34.69 32.85
N ALA A 77 -2.43 34.73 33.59
CA ALA A 77 -1.12 34.30 33.11
C ALA A 77 -1.08 32.80 32.75
N GLU A 78 -1.73 31.94 33.54
CA GLU A 78 -1.86 30.51 33.22
C GLU A 78 -2.69 30.27 31.95
N ARG A 79 -3.81 31.00 31.78
CA ARG A 79 -4.62 30.93 30.55
C ARG A 79 -3.86 31.40 29.33
N GLU A 80 -3.08 32.47 29.45
CA GLU A 80 -2.26 32.98 28.36
C GLU A 80 -1.17 31.95 27.98
N ASN A 81 -0.48 31.37 28.96
CA ASN A 81 0.50 30.31 28.72
C ASN A 81 -0.14 29.07 28.08
N GLN A 82 -1.33 28.66 28.51
CA GLN A 82 -2.09 27.57 27.89
C GLN A 82 -2.49 27.90 26.44
N SER A 83 -2.89 29.14 26.17
CA SER A 83 -3.21 29.61 24.82
C SER A 83 -1.98 29.59 23.90
N GLN A 84 -0.84 30.11 24.36
CA GLN A 84 0.40 30.11 23.59
C GLN A 84 0.91 28.68 23.32
N THR A 85 0.86 27.79 24.32
CA THR A 85 1.24 26.38 24.13
C THR A 85 0.29 25.65 23.19
N ARG A 86 -1.01 25.95 23.22
CA ARG A 86 -1.98 25.43 22.26
C ARG A 86 -1.71 25.93 20.83
N SER A 87 -1.39 27.21 20.64
CA SER A 87 -0.99 27.75 19.32
C SER A 87 0.25 27.05 18.79
N ARG A 88 1.30 26.91 19.62
CA ARG A 88 2.52 26.21 19.22
C ARG A 88 2.28 24.75 18.86
N ARG A 89 1.41 24.05 19.61
CA ARG A 89 1.02 22.67 19.28
C ARG A 89 0.30 22.61 17.94
N ALA A 90 -0.65 23.51 17.68
CA ALA A 90 -1.39 23.57 16.42
C ALA A 90 -0.47 23.86 15.21
N GLU A 91 0.48 24.80 15.36
CA GLU A 91 1.47 25.10 14.31
C GLU A 91 2.36 23.89 14.01
N LEU A 92 2.72 23.13 15.04
CA LEU A 92 3.56 21.93 14.89
C LEU A 92 2.78 20.79 14.24
N GLU A 93 1.52 20.61 14.61
CA GLU A 93 0.60 19.64 14.01
C GLU A 93 0.34 19.96 12.54
N GLU A 94 0.10 21.22 12.19
CA GLU A 94 -0.07 21.66 10.79
C GLU A 94 1.20 21.37 9.97
N LYS A 95 2.38 21.63 10.53
CA LYS A 95 3.65 21.35 9.85
C LYS A 95 3.88 19.85 9.65
N VAL A 96 3.51 19.02 10.61
CA VAL A 96 3.59 17.56 10.51
C VAL A 96 2.60 17.05 9.46
N ALA A 97 1.36 17.54 9.47
CA ALA A 97 0.33 17.16 8.49
C ALA A 97 0.77 17.50 7.05
N LYS A 98 1.34 18.69 6.82
CA LYS A 98 1.86 19.08 5.50
C LYS A 98 2.97 18.14 5.02
N ARG A 99 3.93 17.80 5.89
CA ARG A 99 4.99 16.85 5.54
C ARG A 99 4.45 15.47 5.22
N GLN A 100 3.48 14.98 6.00
CA GLN A 100 2.83 13.70 5.74
C GLN A 100 2.07 13.70 4.41
N GLU A 101 1.43 14.80 4.04
CA GLU A 101 0.78 14.92 2.73
C GLU A 101 1.79 14.94 1.57
N GLU A 102 2.93 15.61 1.74
CA GLU A 102 4.01 15.64 0.75
C GLU A 102 4.62 14.24 0.57
N GLU A 103 4.94 13.55 1.66
CA GLU A 103 5.46 12.17 1.65
C GLU A 103 4.47 11.20 1.00
N LYS A 104 3.17 11.31 1.32
CA LYS A 104 2.13 10.49 0.68
C LYS A 104 2.06 10.70 -0.83
N LYS A 105 2.11 11.95 -1.29
CA LYS A 105 2.10 12.28 -2.72
C LYS A 105 3.34 11.75 -3.43
N GLU A 106 4.50 11.83 -2.79
CA GLU A 106 5.74 11.29 -3.35
C GLU A 106 5.69 9.76 -3.45
N LEU A 107 5.20 9.08 -2.41
CA LEU A 107 5.01 7.63 -2.42
C LEU A 107 4.00 7.20 -3.49
N GLU A 108 2.87 7.90 -3.63
CA GLU A 108 1.88 7.60 -4.66
C GLU A 108 2.46 7.76 -6.07
N LEU A 109 3.28 8.81 -6.30
CA LEU A 109 3.95 9.03 -7.57
C LEU A 109 5.01 7.96 -7.86
N GLN A 110 5.77 7.52 -6.85
CA GLN A 110 6.73 6.43 -7.00
C GLN A 110 6.01 5.12 -7.31
N GLU A 111 4.94 4.80 -6.58
CA GLU A 111 4.15 3.59 -6.79
C GLU A 111 3.50 3.58 -8.19
N SER A 112 3.00 4.72 -8.66
CA SER A 112 2.46 4.83 -10.03
C SER A 112 3.53 4.56 -11.09
N ARG A 113 4.74 5.11 -10.91
CA ARG A 113 5.85 4.90 -11.85
C ARG A 113 6.32 3.45 -11.86
N GLU A 114 6.44 2.84 -10.68
CA GLU A 114 6.81 1.42 -10.60
C GLU A 114 5.75 0.51 -11.24
N LYS A 115 4.46 0.81 -11.06
CA LYS A 115 3.38 0.08 -11.72
C LYS A 115 3.45 0.21 -13.24
N GLU A 116 3.65 1.43 -13.74
CA GLU A 116 3.78 1.68 -15.18
C GLU A 116 5.01 0.96 -15.77
N GLN A 117 6.15 0.99 -15.07
CA GLN A 117 7.35 0.25 -15.49
C GLN A 117 7.10 -1.25 -15.57
N LYS A 118 6.51 -1.84 -14.52
CA LYS A 118 6.18 -3.28 -14.50
C LYS A 118 5.18 -3.65 -15.59
N GLU A 119 4.19 -2.80 -15.85
CA GLU A 119 3.23 -3.03 -16.93
C GLU A 119 3.91 -3.02 -18.30
N ASN A 120 4.78 -2.03 -18.54
CA ASN A 120 5.55 -1.94 -19.77
C ASN A 120 6.49 -3.14 -19.96
N GLU A 121 7.20 -3.56 -18.91
CA GLU A 121 8.06 -4.75 -18.92
C GLU A 121 7.26 -6.01 -19.27
N MET A 122 6.12 -6.23 -18.61
CA MET A 122 5.25 -7.38 -18.92
C MET A 122 4.73 -7.35 -20.37
N VAL A 123 4.41 -6.17 -20.90
CA VAL A 123 3.96 -6.02 -22.29
C VAL A 123 5.10 -6.34 -23.27
N GLU A 124 6.32 -5.87 -22.99
CA GLU A 124 7.49 -6.17 -23.81
C GLU A 124 7.85 -7.65 -23.78
N GLU A 125 7.87 -8.28 -22.60
CA GLU A 125 8.10 -9.72 -22.46
C GLU A 125 7.05 -10.52 -23.24
N ARG A 126 5.77 -10.17 -23.11
CA ARG A 126 4.70 -10.83 -23.85
C ARG A 126 4.87 -10.66 -25.34
N ARG A 127 5.30 -9.49 -25.80
CA ARG A 127 5.56 -9.24 -27.22
C ARG A 127 6.69 -10.12 -27.73
N ILE A 128 7.82 -10.20 -27.01
CA ILE A 128 8.95 -11.05 -27.38
C ILE A 128 8.51 -12.51 -27.51
N VAL A 129 7.78 -13.03 -26.52
CA VAL A 129 7.27 -14.41 -26.55
C VAL A 129 6.35 -14.66 -27.76
N MET A 130 5.51 -13.69 -28.13
CA MET A 130 4.63 -13.81 -29.29
C MET A 130 5.40 -13.76 -30.60
N ASP A 131 6.41 -12.89 -30.71
CA ASP A 131 7.28 -12.77 -31.88
C ASP A 131 8.08 -14.08 -32.08
N ASP A 132 8.62 -14.66 -31.00
CA ASP A 132 9.32 -15.95 -31.03
C ASP A 132 8.38 -17.09 -31.46
N LEU A 133 7.18 -17.16 -30.89
CA LEU A 133 6.17 -18.14 -31.29
C LEU A 133 5.79 -18.00 -32.77
N GLU A 134 5.70 -16.76 -33.28
CA GLU A 134 5.39 -16.53 -34.69
C GLU A 134 6.51 -17.05 -35.60
N LEU A 135 7.78 -16.87 -35.21
CA LEU A 135 8.92 -17.43 -35.92
C LEU A 135 8.88 -18.95 -35.93
N ASP A 136 8.67 -19.59 -34.78
CA ASP A 136 8.55 -21.05 -34.66
C ASP A 136 7.40 -21.59 -35.54
N LEU A 137 6.26 -20.90 -35.56
CA LEU A 137 5.14 -21.27 -36.42
C LEU A 137 5.45 -21.10 -37.91
N LYS A 138 6.22 -20.07 -38.30
CA LYS A 138 6.68 -19.89 -39.68
C LYS A 138 7.61 -21.03 -40.09
N ASP A 139 8.56 -21.38 -39.24
CA ASP A 139 9.51 -22.47 -39.48
C ASP A 139 8.81 -23.82 -39.55
N LEU A 140 7.86 -24.09 -38.65
CA LEU A 140 7.02 -25.27 -38.70
C LEU A 140 6.19 -25.34 -40.00
N LYS A 141 5.60 -24.21 -40.42
CA LYS A 141 4.87 -24.17 -41.71
C LYS A 141 5.80 -24.42 -42.89
N GLN A 142 7.01 -23.88 -42.89
CA GLN A 142 7.98 -24.13 -43.96
C GLN A 142 8.42 -25.59 -44.00
N THR A 143 8.74 -26.18 -42.84
CA THR A 143 9.11 -27.60 -42.75
C THR A 143 7.98 -28.51 -43.20
N LEU A 144 6.74 -28.24 -42.77
CA LEU A 144 5.56 -28.97 -43.24
C LEU A 144 5.35 -28.83 -44.75
N LYS A 145 5.48 -27.62 -45.33
CA LYS A 145 5.38 -27.42 -46.78
C LYS A 145 6.43 -28.22 -47.57
N LYS A 146 7.65 -28.29 -47.05
CA LYS A 146 8.75 -29.11 -47.60
C LYS A 146 8.46 -30.60 -47.46
N GLN A 147 7.84 -31.03 -46.36
CA GLN A 147 7.42 -32.43 -46.21
C GLN A 147 6.28 -32.76 -47.16
N GLU A 148 5.28 -31.89 -47.32
CA GLU A 148 4.15 -32.09 -48.22
C GLU A 148 4.55 -32.33 -49.68
N SER A 149 5.65 -31.75 -50.16
CA SER A 149 6.15 -31.98 -51.53
C SER A 149 6.67 -33.40 -51.73
N THR A 150 6.88 -34.17 -50.66
CA THR A 150 7.34 -35.56 -50.74
C THR A 150 6.20 -36.60 -50.85
N PHE A 151 4.95 -36.17 -50.69
CA PHE A 151 3.76 -37.02 -50.65
C PHE A 151 2.79 -36.73 -51.80
N LEU A 152 2.12 -37.78 -52.28
CA LEU A 152 1.00 -37.66 -53.21
C LEU A 152 -0.29 -37.32 -52.44
N LYS A 153 -1.24 -36.66 -53.09
CA LYS A 153 -2.52 -36.25 -52.49
C LYS A 153 -3.69 -37.00 -53.12
N THR A 154 -4.71 -37.33 -52.32
CA THR A 154 -6.00 -37.81 -52.83
C THR A 154 -6.89 -36.66 -53.31
N ASN A 155 -7.88 -36.99 -54.14
CA ASN A 155 -8.91 -36.04 -54.62
C ASN A 155 -10.13 -35.95 -53.68
N THR A 156 -10.08 -36.60 -52.52
CA THR A 156 -11.17 -36.60 -51.54
C THR A 156 -11.12 -35.35 -50.67
N GLU A 157 -12.24 -35.02 -50.05
CA GLU A 157 -12.30 -34.05 -48.96
C GLU A 157 -12.60 -34.82 -47.66
N PRO A 158 -11.66 -34.89 -46.70
CA PRO A 158 -10.35 -34.24 -46.66
C PRO A 158 -9.30 -34.89 -47.58
N ARG A 159 -8.33 -34.09 -48.02
CA ARG A 159 -7.18 -34.56 -48.82
C ARG A 159 -6.25 -35.37 -47.93
N LEU A 160 -5.93 -36.58 -48.36
CA LEU A 160 -5.01 -37.46 -47.66
C LEU A 160 -3.66 -37.45 -48.37
N TYR A 161 -2.60 -37.27 -47.59
CA TYR A 161 -1.21 -37.35 -48.05
C TYR A 161 -0.71 -38.77 -47.87
N TYR A 162 -0.15 -39.36 -48.93
CA TYR A 162 0.35 -40.73 -48.88
C TYR A 162 1.60 -40.91 -49.74
N ARG A 163 2.38 -41.96 -49.42
CA ARG A 163 3.54 -42.37 -50.21
C ARG A 163 3.47 -43.88 -50.44
N PRO A 164 3.26 -44.33 -51.69
CA PRO A 164 3.23 -45.75 -51.99
C PRO A 164 4.64 -46.36 -51.85
N TYR A 165 4.70 -47.67 -51.57
CA TYR A 165 5.97 -48.38 -51.43
C TYR A 165 6.79 -48.39 -52.73
N TYR A 166 6.11 -48.51 -53.88
CA TYR A 166 6.71 -48.36 -55.20
C TYR A 166 6.14 -47.12 -55.90
N LEU A 167 7.03 -46.21 -56.33
CA LEU A 167 6.65 -45.02 -57.09
C LEU A 167 6.76 -45.29 -58.58
N LEU A 168 5.72 -44.91 -59.34
CA LEU A 168 5.78 -44.93 -60.78
C LEU A 168 6.70 -43.79 -61.29
N PRO A 169 7.37 -43.95 -62.44
CA PRO A 169 8.21 -42.89 -62.99
C PRO A 169 7.48 -41.55 -63.18
N SER A 170 6.21 -41.59 -63.59
CA SER A 170 5.36 -40.39 -63.73
C SER A 170 5.09 -39.70 -62.39
N GLN A 171 4.84 -40.46 -61.33
CA GLN A 171 4.62 -39.93 -59.99
C GLN A 171 5.91 -39.34 -59.40
N LYS A 172 7.05 -39.96 -59.69
CA LYS A 172 8.36 -39.44 -59.26
C LYS A 172 8.66 -38.10 -59.92
N ALA A 173 8.50 -38.00 -61.24
CA ALA A 173 8.66 -36.75 -61.98
C ALA A 173 7.72 -35.66 -61.45
N TYR A 174 6.47 -36.00 -61.12
CA TYR A 174 5.54 -35.05 -60.50
C TYR A 174 6.03 -34.54 -59.14
N LEU A 175 6.48 -35.43 -58.25
CA LEU A 175 6.99 -35.02 -56.94
C LEU A 175 8.26 -34.17 -57.04
N ASP A 176 9.12 -34.45 -58.01
CA ASP A 176 10.36 -33.69 -58.23
C ASP A 176 10.04 -32.27 -58.77
N GLN A 177 9.07 -32.13 -59.68
CA GLN A 177 8.56 -30.81 -60.11
C GLN A 177 7.96 -30.02 -58.93
N VAL A 178 7.12 -30.66 -58.10
CA VAL A 178 6.50 -30.00 -56.94
C VAL A 178 7.53 -29.59 -55.87
N LYS A 179 8.69 -30.27 -55.80
CA LYS A 179 9.81 -29.84 -54.94
C LYS A 179 10.52 -28.62 -55.53
N GLU A 180 10.86 -28.66 -56.81
CA GLU A 180 11.53 -27.55 -57.50
C GLU A 180 10.70 -26.25 -57.45
N GLU A 181 9.36 -26.34 -57.50
CA GLU A 181 8.48 -25.18 -57.39
C GLU A 181 8.38 -24.59 -55.97
N LYS A 182 8.76 -25.35 -54.94
CA LYS A 182 8.59 -24.99 -53.52
C LYS A 182 9.89 -24.70 -52.78
N ASP A 183 11.02 -25.06 -53.35
CA ASP A 183 12.37 -24.66 -52.92
C ASP A 183 12.66 -23.21 -53.36
#